data_AF-A0A505DAJ3-F1
#
_entry.id   AF-A0A505DAJ3-F1
#
_cell.length_a   1.000
_cell.length_b   1.000
_cell.length_c   1.000
_cell.angle_alpha   90.00
_cell.angle_beta   90.00
_cell.angle_gamma   90.00
#
_symmetry.space_group_name_H-M   'P 1'
#
loop_
_entity.id
_entity.type
_entity.pdbx_description
1 polymer ?
#
loop_
_entity_poly.entity_id
_entity_poly.type
_entity_poly.pdbx_seq_one_letter_code
_entity_poly.pdbx_strand_id
1 'polypeptide(L)'
;MTRSRTPRSRWPHGASSEPEGTGTRLRQFARIGPGRSGVSLAIDRAPEREEGIVAFRLAELRTNMEATLCGIKALAEEADWEQVPAR
;
A
#
# COMPACT_ATOMS: atom_id res chain seq x y z
N MET A 1 4.46 -26.42 -22.91
CA MET A 1 4.55 -25.87 -21.54
C MET A 1 4.26 -24.39 -21.56
N THR A 2 2.99 -24.01 -21.42
CA THR A 2 2.54 -22.62 -21.38
C THR A 2 2.96 -22.03 -20.04
N ARG A 3 3.90 -21.06 -20.03
CA ARG A 3 4.24 -20.31 -18.81
C ARG A 3 2.99 -19.52 -18.39
N SER A 4 2.32 -19.93 -17.33
CA SER A 4 1.27 -19.11 -16.72
C SER A 4 1.93 -17.82 -16.21
N ARG A 5 1.59 -16.69 -16.84
CA ARG A 5 2.08 -15.38 -16.40
C ARG A 5 1.21 -14.95 -15.22
N THR A 6 1.50 -15.47 -14.03
CA THR A 6 0.76 -15.10 -12.81
C THR A 6 0.91 -13.59 -12.59
N PRO A 7 -0.19 -12.82 -12.52
CA PRO A 7 -0.12 -11.38 -12.33
C PRO A 7 0.63 -11.05 -11.03
N ARG A 8 1.57 -10.11 -11.10
CA ARG A 8 2.44 -9.70 -9.98
C ARG A 8 1.67 -9.14 -8.78
N SER A 9 0.48 -8.62 -9.04
CA SER A 9 -0.42 -8.06 -8.03
C SER A 9 -1.86 -8.36 -8.45
N ARG A 10 -2.68 -8.92 -7.56
CA ARG A 10 -4.14 -8.92 -7.71
C ARG A 10 -4.71 -7.93 -6.69
N TRP A 11 -5.19 -6.79 -7.18
CA TRP A 11 -5.87 -5.72 -6.42
C TRP A 11 -6.84 -6.35 -5.40
N PRO A 12 -6.81 -5.90 -4.13
CA PRO A 12 -7.22 -4.55 -3.81
C PRO A 12 -6.09 -3.75 -3.14
N HIS A 13 -5.71 -2.63 -3.73
CA HIS A 13 -5.40 -1.44 -2.92
C HIS A 13 -6.76 -0.79 -2.68
N GLY A 14 -7.31 -0.97 -1.49
CA GLY A 14 -8.57 -0.38 -1.10
C GLY A 14 -8.32 0.65 -0.01
N ALA A 15 -8.94 1.81 -0.15
CA ALA A 15 -9.13 2.73 0.95
C ALA A 15 -10.61 2.67 1.34
N SER A 16 -10.92 2.51 2.62
CA SER A 16 -12.30 2.66 3.13
C SER A 16 -12.34 3.81 4.11
N SER A 17 -13.38 4.63 3.99
CA SER A 17 -13.66 5.73 4.90
C SER A 17 -14.99 5.45 5.61
N GLU A 18 -15.00 5.57 6.93
CA GLU A 18 -16.22 5.48 7.73
C GLU A 18 -16.30 6.71 8.65
N PRO A 19 -17.49 7.29 8.89
CA PRO A 19 -17.63 8.33 9.90
C PRO A 19 -17.16 7.83 11.27
N GLU A 20 -16.38 8.64 11.99
CA GLU A 20 -15.92 8.33 13.35
C GLU A 20 -16.01 9.61 14.19
N GLY A 21 -17.10 9.74 14.95
CA GLY A 21 -17.40 10.95 15.72
C GLY A 21 -17.56 12.17 14.81
N THR A 22 -16.77 13.21 15.06
CA THR A 22 -16.73 14.43 14.25
C THR A 22 -15.74 14.32 13.07
N GLY A 23 -15.10 13.18 12.87
CA GLY A 23 -14.09 12.95 11.84
C GLY A 23 -14.40 11.76 10.93
N THR A 24 -13.41 11.36 10.15
CA THR A 24 -13.47 10.20 9.25
C THR A 24 -12.31 9.27 9.54
N ARG A 25 -12.62 7.99 9.67
CA ARG A 25 -11.63 6.93 9.76
C ARG A 25 -11.25 6.42 8.39
N LEU A 26 -10.01 6.68 7.96
CA LEU A 26 -9.46 6.13 6.72
C LEU A 26 -8.64 4.87 7.01
N ARG A 27 -8.96 3.77 6.32
CA ARG A 27 -8.17 2.53 6.35
C ARG A 27 -7.55 2.29 4.99
N GLN A 28 -6.25 2.01 4.95
CA GLN A 28 -5.54 1.60 3.74
C GLN A 28 -5.04 0.16 3.91
N PHE A 29 -5.21 -0.66 2.88
CA PHE A 29 -4.65 -2.01 2.85
C PHE A 29 -4.14 -2.38 1.45
N ALA A 30 -3.26 -3.39 1.41
CA ALA A 30 -2.71 -3.94 0.17
C ALA A 30 -2.65 -5.47 0.28
N ARG A 31 -2.90 -6.15 -0.85
CA ARG A 31 -2.64 -7.59 -0.99
C ARG A 31 -1.46 -7.82 -1.92
N ILE A 32 -0.39 -8.39 -1.40
CA ILE A 32 0.79 -8.75 -2.18
C ILE A 32 0.53 -10.09 -2.86
N GLY A 33 0.64 -10.13 -4.18
CA GLY A 33 0.45 -11.34 -4.97
C GLY A 33 1.70 -12.22 -5.00
N PRO A 34 1.56 -13.51 -5.36
CA PRO A 34 2.69 -14.45 -5.44
C PRO A 34 3.58 -14.24 -6.67
N GLY A 35 3.22 -13.33 -7.59
CA GLY A 35 3.99 -13.11 -8.80
C GLY A 35 5.35 -12.47 -8.48
N ARG A 36 6.41 -12.96 -9.13
CA ARG A 36 7.79 -12.50 -8.94
C ARG A 36 7.87 -10.98 -8.88
N SER A 37 8.45 -10.40 -7.85
CA SER A 37 8.59 -8.94 -7.68
C SER A 37 10.06 -8.51 -7.62
N GLY A 38 10.32 -7.22 -7.36
CA GLY A 38 11.68 -6.78 -7.03
C GLY A 38 12.24 -7.46 -5.77
N VAL A 39 11.37 -7.87 -4.84
CA VAL A 39 11.74 -8.66 -3.66
C VAL A 39 12.26 -10.03 -4.06
N SER A 40 11.59 -10.71 -5.01
CA SER A 40 12.03 -12.01 -5.52
C SER A 40 13.42 -11.93 -6.16
N LEU A 41 13.73 -10.83 -6.87
CA LEU A 41 15.06 -10.63 -7.45
C LEU A 41 16.15 -10.39 -6.41
N ALA A 42 15.82 -9.76 -5.27
CA ALA A 42 16.75 -9.60 -4.16
C ALA A 42 17.02 -10.93 -3.47
N ILE A 43 15.98 -11.74 -3.27
CA ILE A 43 16.09 -13.10 -2.69
C ILE A 43 16.91 -14.01 -3.61
N ASP A 44 16.68 -13.99 -4.92
CA ASP A 44 17.47 -14.78 -5.89
C ASP A 44 18.98 -14.50 -5.80
N ARG A 45 19.38 -13.27 -5.41
CA ARG A 45 20.79 -12.85 -5.30
C ARG A 45 21.42 -13.22 -3.96
N ALA A 46 20.63 -13.38 -2.91
CA ALA A 46 21.07 -13.64 -1.54
C ALA A 46 20.02 -14.48 -0.81
N PRO A 47 19.84 -15.77 -1.18
CA PRO A 47 18.77 -16.61 -0.66
C PRO A 47 18.90 -16.84 0.85
N GLU A 48 20.12 -16.84 1.38
CA GLU A 48 20.40 -16.94 2.82
C GLU A 48 19.89 -15.75 3.63
N ARG A 49 19.49 -14.65 2.96
CA ARG A 49 18.96 -13.43 3.58
C ARG A 49 17.47 -13.25 3.36
N GLU A 50 16.76 -14.26 2.88
CA GLU A 50 15.34 -14.15 2.50
C GLU A 50 14.48 -13.50 3.58
N GLU A 51 14.54 -13.99 4.83
CA GLU A 51 13.74 -13.45 5.93
C GLU A 51 14.04 -11.96 6.19
N GLY A 52 15.32 -11.58 6.17
CA GLY A 52 15.75 -10.19 6.35
C GLY A 52 15.29 -9.29 5.21
N ILE A 53 15.36 -9.77 3.97
CA ILE A 53 14.88 -9.05 2.79
C ILE A 53 13.36 -8.84 2.89
N VAL A 54 12.60 -9.88 3.24
CA VAL A 54 11.14 -9.79 3.39
C VAL A 54 10.77 -8.83 4.52
N ALA A 55 11.40 -8.96 5.69
CA ALA A 55 11.15 -8.09 6.83
C ALA A 55 11.42 -6.61 6.52
N PHE A 56 12.56 -6.33 5.89
CA PHE A 56 12.91 -4.98 5.45
C PHE A 56 11.87 -4.39 4.49
N ARG A 57 11.46 -5.16 3.47
CA ARG A 57 10.49 -4.69 2.47
C ARG A 57 9.10 -4.49 3.05
N LEU A 58 8.69 -5.29 4.04
CA LEU A 58 7.43 -5.09 4.77
C LEU A 58 7.49 -3.84 5.65
N ALA A 59 8.63 -3.56 6.29
CA ALA A 59 8.84 -2.34 7.05
C ALA A 59 8.79 -1.09 6.15
N GLU A 60 9.49 -1.10 5.02
CA GLU A 60 9.45 -0.01 4.04
C GLU A 60 8.01 0.24 3.53
N LEU A 61 7.27 -0.83 3.23
CA LEU A 61 5.88 -0.71 2.80
C LEU A 61 5.02 -0.03 3.87
N ARG A 62 5.15 -0.45 5.13
CA ARG A 62 4.44 0.16 6.26
C ARG A 62 4.74 1.64 6.38
N THR A 63 6.02 2.03 6.40
CA THR A 63 6.43 3.44 6.52
C THR A 63 5.84 4.29 5.41
N ASN A 64 5.83 3.79 4.17
CA ASN A 64 5.25 4.51 3.04
C ASN A 64 3.72 4.62 3.12
N MET A 65 3.04 3.57 3.60
CA MET A 65 1.60 3.61 3.85
C MET A 65 1.22 4.63 4.93
N GLU A 66 1.98 4.68 6.03
CA GLU A 66 1.81 5.66 7.10
C GLU A 66 2.03 7.08 6.59
N ALA A 67 3.11 7.32 5.85
CA ALA A 67 3.37 8.62 5.23
C ALA A 67 2.24 9.05 4.27
N THR A 68 1.69 8.11 3.49
CA THR A 68 0.54 8.37 2.61
C THR A 68 -0.70 8.78 3.41
N LEU A 69 -1.03 8.05 4.47
CA LEU A 69 -2.18 8.37 5.32
C LEU A 69 -2.02 9.73 6.02
N CYS A 70 -0.82 10.04 6.52
CA CYS A 70 -0.50 11.35 7.10
C CYS A 70 -0.67 12.47 6.07
N GLY A 71 -0.18 12.28 4.84
CA GLY A 71 -0.36 13.25 3.76
C GLY A 71 -1.82 13.47 3.38
N ILE A 72 -2.61 12.40 3.29
CA ILE A 72 -4.06 12.50 3.02
C ILE A 72 -4.76 13.26 4.15
N LYS A 73 -4.43 12.98 5.42
CA LYS A 73 -5.00 13.68 6.57
C LYS A 73 -4.70 15.19 6.51
N ALA A 74 -3.43 15.55 6.29
CA ALA A 74 -3.03 16.95 6.20
C ALA A 74 -3.81 17.68 5.08
N LEU A 75 -3.86 17.11 3.88
CA LEU A 75 -4.62 17.68 2.77
C LEU A 75 -6.11 17.79 3.07
N ALA A 76 -6.72 16.79 3.71
CA ALA A 76 -8.15 16.80 4.02
C ALA A 76 -8.53 17.80 5.12
N GLU A 77 -7.64 18.05 6.08
CA GLU A 77 -7.87 18.97 7.19
C GLU A 77 -7.49 20.42 6.83
N GLU A 78 -6.58 20.62 5.88
CA GLU A 78 -6.23 21.92 5.33
C GLU A 78 -7.16 22.36 4.20
N ALA A 79 -7.80 21.41 3.50
CA ALA A 79 -8.70 21.73 2.39
C ALA A 79 -9.92 22.53 2.87
N ASP A 80 -10.08 23.73 2.32
CA ASP A 80 -11.37 24.44 2.32
C ASP A 80 -12.33 23.75 1.34
N TRP A 81 -12.94 22.67 1.81
CA TRP A 81 -13.83 21.79 1.05
C TRP A 81 -15.13 22.48 0.59
N GLU A 82 -15.39 23.71 1.06
CA GLU A 82 -16.53 24.56 0.67
C GLU A 82 -16.45 25.01 -0.80
N GLN A 83 -15.26 24.96 -1.42
CA GLN A 83 -15.01 25.49 -2.78
C GLN A 83 -14.96 24.41 -3.88
N VAL A 84 -15.12 23.12 -3.54
CA VAL A 84 -15.08 22.03 -4.53
C VAL A 84 -16.48 21.85 -5.14
N PRO A 85 -16.73 22.22 -6.41
CA PRO A 85 -18.04 22.06 -7.01
C PRO A 85 -18.41 20.58 -7.05
N ALA A 86 -19.62 20.26 -6.56
CA ALA A 86 -20.21 18.94 -6.69
C ALA A 86 -20.23 18.55 -8.18
N ARG A 87 -19.58 17.43 -8.51
CA ARG A 87 -19.60 16.85 -9.86
C ARG A 87 -20.78 15.93 -10.02
#